data_AF-A0A178WSR9-F1
#
_entry.id   AF-A0A178WSR9-F1
#
_cell.length_a   1.000
_cell.length_b   1.000
_cell.length_c   1.000
_cell.angle_alpha   90.00
_cell.angle_beta   90.00
_cell.angle_gamma   90.00
#
_symmetry.space_group_name_H-M   'P 1'
#
loop_
_entity.id
_entity.type
_entity.pdbx_description
1 polymer ?
#
loop_
_entity_poly.entity_id
_entity_poly.type
_entity_poly.pdbx_seq_one_letter_code
_entity_poly.pdbx_strand_id
1 'polypeptide(L)' 'MRILLLRSLGGHPARTVIDHDHAAAEWLLSTGLAVAAPDAQAEPTGPARVEPETTTHDDAVTSPTTRSNRQSSRTATPGG' A
#
# COMPACT_ATOMS: atom_id res chain seq x y z
N MET A 1 -14.90 -16.39 -4.82
CA MET A 1 -15.24 -15.23 -3.95
C MET A 1 -14.05 -14.98 -3.04
N ARG A 2 -13.53 -13.75 -3.05
CA ARG A 2 -12.32 -13.42 -2.30
C ARG A 2 -12.65 -13.06 -0.86
N ILE A 3 -11.99 -13.72 0.07
CA ILE A 3 -12.15 -13.50 1.51
C ILE A 3 -10.77 -13.37 2.18
N LEU A 4 -10.67 -12.50 3.18
CA LEU A 4 -9.51 -12.35 4.04
C LEU A 4 -9.73 -13.18 5.31
N LEU A 5 -8.84 -14.13 5.56
CA LEU A 5 -8.89 -14.96 6.77
C LEU A 5 -8.48 -14.16 8.00
N LEU A 6 -9.26 -14.25 9.08
CA LEU A 6 -8.91 -13.64 10.36
C LEU A 6 -8.00 -14.55 11.22
N ARG A 7 -8.00 -15.85 10.93
CA ARG A 7 -7.16 -16.86 11.59
C ARG A 7 -6.66 -17.92 10.61
N SER A 8 -5.63 -18.66 11.00
CA SER A 8 -5.11 -19.75 10.18
C SER A 8 -6.15 -20.87 10.01
N LEU A 9 -6.40 -21.29 8.77
CA LEU A 9 -7.42 -22.28 8.42
C LEU A 9 -7.01 -23.03 7.15
N GLY A 10 -7.16 -24.36 7.13
CA GLY A 10 -6.91 -25.17 5.93
C GLY A 10 -5.50 -25.07 5.35
N GLY A 11 -4.48 -24.81 6.20
CA GLY A 11 -3.09 -24.61 5.74
C GLY A 11 -2.77 -23.18 5.29
N HIS A 12 -3.76 -22.28 5.25
CA HIS A 12 -3.55 -20.86 4.99
C HIS A 12 -3.29 -20.11 6.30
N PRO A 13 -2.29 -19.21 6.34
CA PRO A 13 -2.05 -18.39 7.52
C PRO A 13 -3.11 -17.30 7.68
N ALA A 14 -3.26 -16.79 8.90
CA ALA A 14 -4.10 -15.62 9.17
C ALA A 14 -3.70 -14.42 8.28
N ARG A 15 -4.67 -13.54 7.99
CA ARG A 15 -4.53 -12.35 7.13
C ARG A 15 -4.18 -12.66 5.68
N THR A 16 -4.41 -13.89 5.24
CA THR A 16 -4.28 -14.28 3.83
C THR A 16 -5.59 -14.06 3.10
N VAL A 17 -5.52 -13.50 1.90
CA VAL A 17 -6.65 -13.45 0.98
C VAL A 17 -6.66 -14.71 0.14
N ILE A 18 -7.77 -15.44 0.18
CA ILE A 18 -7.98 -16.65 -0.62
C ILE A 18 -9.25 -16.50 -1.46
N ASP A 19 -9.29 -17.20 -2.60
CA ASP A 19 -10.54 -17.36 -3.35
C ASP A 19 -11.21 -18.68 -2.94
N HIS A 20 -12.50 -18.60 -2.64
CA HIS A 20 -13.31 -19.73 -2.21
C HIS A 20 -14.65 -19.77 -2.95
N ASP A 21 -15.25 -20.97 -3.04
CA ASP A 21 -16.65 -21.12 -3.45
C ASP A 21 -17.59 -20.24 -2.61
N HIS A 22 -18.66 -19.73 -3.23
CA HIS A 22 -19.58 -18.80 -2.62
C HIS A 22 -20.24 -19.36 -1.35
N ALA A 23 -20.69 -20.62 -1.35
CA ALA A 23 -21.36 -21.21 -0.19
C ALA A 23 -20.39 -21.39 0.99
N ALA A 24 -19.15 -21.79 0.70
CA ALA A 24 -18.11 -21.92 1.72
C ALA A 24 -17.67 -20.55 2.27
N ALA A 25 -17.57 -19.53 1.41
CA ALA A 25 -17.26 -18.17 1.83
C ALA A 25 -18.34 -17.61 2.76
N GLU A 26 -19.62 -17.75 2.43
CA GLU A 26 -20.74 -17.31 3.27
C GLU A 26 -20.73 -17.94 4.65
N TRP A 27 -20.42 -19.24 4.73
CA TRP A 27 -20.25 -19.92 6.02
C TRP A 27 -19.09 -19.34 6.84
N LEU A 28 -17.95 -19.06 6.21
CA LEU A 28 -16.77 -18.47 6.88
C LEU A 28 -17.02 -17.02 7.35
N LEU A 29 -17.81 -16.25 6.59
CA LEU A 29 -18.23 -14.89 6.97
C LEU A 29 -19.20 -14.95 8.16
N SER A 30 -20.22 -15.82 8.09
CA SER A 30 -21.24 -15.97 9.13
C SER A 30 -20.66 -16.44 10.47
N THR A 31 -19.59 -17.23 10.43
CA THR A 31 -18.88 -17.71 11.63
C THR A 31 -17.85 -16.72 12.17
N GLY A 32 -17.61 -15.60 11.48
CA GLY A 32 -16.61 -14.61 11.88
C GLY A 32 -15.17 -15.10 11.74
N LEU A 33 -14.92 -16.10 10.88
CA LEU A 33 -13.59 -16.64 10.61
C LEU A 33 -12.86 -15.89 9.49
N ALA A 34 -13.61 -15.21 8.63
CA ALA A 34 -13.11 -14.42 7.52
C ALA A 34 -13.94 -13.13 7.33
N VAL A 35 -13.44 -12.21 6.52
CA VAL A 35 -14.16 -11.03 6.03
C VAL A 35 -14.09 -10.96 4.51
N ALA A 36 -15.09 -10.35 3.88
CA ALA A 36 -15.08 -10.18 2.42
C ALA A 36 -13.88 -9.30 2.02
N ALA A 37 -13.08 -9.77 1.08
CA ALA A 37 -11.99 -8.99 0.53
C ALA A 37 -12.46 -8.31 -0.76
N PRO A 38 -12.32 -6.97 -0.88
CA PRO A 38 -12.62 -6.30 -2.13
C PRO A 38 -11.68 -6.81 -3.21
N ASP A 39 -12.20 -7.00 -4.43
CA ASP A 39 -11.36 -7.33 -5.56
C ASP A 39 -10.37 -6.18 -5.77
N ALA A 40 -9.08 -6.50 -5.89
CA ALA A 40 -8.00 -5.54 -6.11
C ALA A 40 -8.01 -4.94 -7.54
N GLN A 41 -9.22 -4.74 -8.09
CA GLN A 41 -9.54 -3.93 -9.27
C GLN A 41 -10.25 -2.63 -8.85
N ALA A 42 -10.05 -2.17 -7.61
CA ALA A 42 -10.17 -0.75 -7.34
C ALA A 42 -8.97 -0.06 -7.99
N GLU A 43 -9.17 0.52 -9.17
CA GLU A 43 -8.35 1.62 -9.66
C GLU A 43 -7.98 2.53 -8.48
N PRO A 44 -6.75 3.09 -8.43
CA PRO A 44 -6.44 4.15 -7.52
C PRO A 44 -7.17 5.41 -8.02
N THR A 45 -8.48 5.50 -7.79
CA THR A 45 -9.12 6.80 -7.61
C THR A 45 -8.61 7.32 -6.27
N GLY A 46 -7.33 7.72 -6.28
CA GLY A 46 -6.80 8.65 -5.30
C GLY A 46 -7.77 9.83 -5.21
N PRO A 47 -7.80 10.56 -4.08
CA PRO A 47 -8.64 11.73 -3.99
C PRO A 47 -8.32 12.59 -5.20
N ALA A 48 -9.29 12.73 -6.12
CA ALA A 48 -9.24 13.74 -7.15
C ALA A 48 -8.99 15.02 -6.38
N ARG A 49 -7.74 15.50 -6.50
CA ARG A 49 -7.25 16.72 -5.90
C ARG A 49 -8.34 17.74 -6.10
N VAL A 50 -8.95 18.17 -5.00
CA VAL A 50 -9.85 19.31 -5.02
C VAL A 50 -9.03 20.42 -5.68
N GLU A 51 -9.40 20.83 -6.89
CA GLU A 51 -8.98 22.11 -7.42
C GLU A 51 -9.85 23.14 -6.69
N PRO A 52 -9.32 23.88 -5.70
CA PRO A 52 -9.89 25.17 -5.43
C PRO A 52 -9.50 26.06 -6.62
N GLU A 53 -10.45 26.29 -7.51
CA GLU A 53 -10.45 27.50 -8.32
C GLU A 53 -10.34 28.68 -7.36
N THR A 54 -9.32 29.54 -7.55
CA THR A 54 -9.39 31.02 -7.58
C THR A 54 -8.10 31.72 -7.11
N THR A 55 -7.63 32.62 -8.00
CA THR A 55 -7.05 33.95 -7.69
C THR A 55 -5.55 34.07 -7.32
N THR A 56 -4.80 34.58 -8.30
CA THR A 56 -3.79 35.67 -8.26
C THR A 56 -3.12 36.05 -6.92
N HIS A 57 -1.81 35.84 -6.83
CA HIS A 57 -0.75 36.74 -6.32
C HIS A 57 0.60 36.09 -6.68
N ASP A 58 1.43 36.61 -7.59
CA ASP A 58 2.33 37.76 -7.46
C ASP A 58 3.05 37.88 -6.10
N ASP A 59 4.38 37.71 -6.18
CA ASP A 59 5.44 38.40 -5.45
C ASP A 59 6.52 37.51 -4.80
N ALA A 60 7.74 37.81 -5.25
CA ALA A 60 9.05 37.70 -4.61
C ALA A 60 9.64 36.36 -4.10
N VAL A 61 10.69 35.95 -4.84
CA VAL A 61 12.07 35.66 -4.38
C VAL A 61 12.24 34.89 -3.05
N THR A 62 12.83 33.69 -3.11
CA THR A 62 14.21 33.37 -2.63
C THR A 62 14.46 31.85 -2.65
N SER A 63 15.64 31.46 -3.11
CA SER A 63 16.19 30.10 -3.24
C SER A 63 16.35 29.33 -1.91
N PRO A 64 16.63 28.01 -1.98
CA PRO A 64 17.89 27.58 -1.38
C PRO A 64 18.73 26.62 -2.26
N THR A 65 19.90 27.14 -2.60
CA THR A 65 21.24 26.53 -2.68
C THR A 65 21.38 25.00 -2.55
N THR A 66 21.87 24.44 -3.65
CA THR A 66 22.60 23.17 -3.80
C THR A 66 23.67 22.96 -2.72
N ARG A 67 23.48 22.00 -1.81
CA ARG A 67 24.61 21.49 -1.00
C ARG A 67 25.14 20.19 -1.59
N SER A 68 26.14 20.39 -2.45
CA SER A 68 27.15 19.41 -2.82
C SER A 68 27.73 18.77 -1.55
N ASN A 69 27.56 17.45 -1.35
CA ASN A 69 28.39 16.70 -0.43
C ASN A 69 29.23 15.69 -1.22
N ARG A 70 30.43 16.17 -1.55
CA ARG A 70 31.55 15.41 -2.10
C ARG A 70 31.93 14.24 -1.21
N GLN A 71 32.22 13.13 -1.88
CA GLN A 71 33.38 12.25 -1.70
C GLN A 71 33.66 11.64 -0.32
N SER A 72 33.63 10.31 -0.29
CA SER A 72 34.75 9.45 0.17
C SER A 72 34.48 8.05 -0.42
N SER A 73 35.10 7.66 -1.54
CA SER A 73 36.42 7.02 -1.69
C SER A 73 36.61 5.74 -0.85
N ARG A 74 36.45 4.61 -1.55
CA ARG A 74 36.91 3.22 -1.34
C ARG A 74 37.91 2.94 -0.21
N THR A 75 37.72 1.81 0.47
CA THR A 75 38.83 0.88 0.80
C THR A 75 38.30 -0.58 0.85
N ALA A 76 39.03 -1.49 0.20
CA ALA A 76 38.79 -2.93 0.17
C ALA A 76 39.71 -3.63 1.18
N THR A 77 39.28 -4.77 1.74
CA THR A 77 40.18 -5.70 2.44
C THR A 77 39.81 -7.14 2.05
N PRO A 78 40.72 -7.92 1.45
CA PRO A 78 40.60 -9.37 1.36
C PRO A 78 41.31 -10.06 2.54
N GLY A 79 40.90 -11.28 2.88
CA GLY A 79 41.77 -12.24 3.55
C GLY A 79 41.23 -12.84 4.86
N GLY A 80 40.84 -14.11 4.76
CA GLY A 80 40.61 -15.05 5.85
C GLY A 80 40.50 -16.45 5.27
#